data_AF-A0A417QE82-F1
#
_entry.id   AF-A0A417QE82-F1
#
_cell.length_a   1.000
_cell.length_b   1.000
_cell.length_c   1.000
_cell.angle_alpha   90.00
_cell.angle_beta   90.00
_cell.angle_gamma   90.00
#
_symmetry.space_group_name_H-M   'P 1'
#
loop_
_entity.id
_entity.type
_entity.pdbx_description
1 polymer ?
#
loop_
_entity_poly.entity_id
_entity_poly.type
_entity_poly.pdbx_seq_one_letter_code
_entity_poly.pdbx_strand_id
1 'polypeptide(L)' 'MEELDTEVTVGEWIETIEYDYPMFHLSMDCFWCEIVKGNLVLEEHEAARWLSEEQLDEVEWLPADVTLIEKIRKEMNG' A
#
# COMPACT_ATOMS: atom_id res chain seq x y z
N MET A 1 4.17 -9.08 14.48
CA MET A 1 5.30 -8.57 13.68
C MET A 1 5.35 -9.45 12.48
N GLU A 2 4.71 -9.00 11.40
CA GLU A 2 4.46 -9.82 10.23
C GLU A 2 5.10 -9.08 9.04
N GLU A 3 5.95 -9.83 8.34
CA GLU A 3 6.73 -9.53 7.12
C GLU A 3 7.83 -8.45 7.14
N LEU A 4 7.69 -7.31 7.84
CA LEU A 4 8.58 -6.13 7.62
C LEU A 4 9.52 -5.72 8.77
N ASP A 5 9.60 -6.48 9.87
CA ASP A 5 10.39 -6.16 11.11
C ASP A 5 10.41 -4.67 11.50
N THR A 6 9.28 -4.00 11.30
CA THR A 6 9.13 -2.55 11.47
C THR A 6 7.92 -2.28 12.35
N GLU A 7 8.12 -1.44 13.36
CA GLU A 7 7.03 -0.91 14.18
C GLU A 7 6.39 0.26 13.43
N VAL A 8 5.10 0.13 13.12
CA VAL A 8 4.31 1.18 12.46
C VAL A 8 3.15 1.63 13.33
N THR A 9 2.77 2.90 13.21
CA THR A 9 1.50 3.43 13.72
C THR A 9 0.50 3.49 12.59
N VAL A 10 -0.64 2.81 12.77
CA VAL A 10 -1.79 2.90 11.87
C VAL A 10 -2.48 4.24 12.10
N GLY A 11 -2.62 5.01 11.04
CA GLY A 11 -3.27 6.32 11.00
C GLY A 11 -4.68 6.21 10.43
N GLU A 12 -5.04 7.18 9.59
CA GLU A 12 -6.40 7.31 9.06
C GLU A 12 -6.72 6.23 8.02
N TRP A 13 -7.99 5.83 8.00
CA TRP A 13 -8.53 4.96 6.96
C TRP A 13 -8.59 5.71 5.63
N ILE A 14 -8.08 5.08 4.58
CA ILE A 14 -8.07 5.62 3.22
C ILE A 14 -9.34 5.15 2.53
N GLU A 15 -9.49 3.84 2.33
CA GLU A 15 -10.69 3.22 1.75
C GLU A 15 -10.75 1.72 2.03
N THR A 16 -11.90 1.12 1.77
CA THR A 16 -12.07 -0.33 1.68
C THR A 16 -12.22 -0.69 0.21
N ILE A 17 -11.27 -1.46 -0.30
CA ILE A 17 -11.28 -1.96 -1.66
C ILE A 17 -12.12 -3.23 -1.70
N GLU A 18 -13.16 -3.21 -2.52
CA GLU A 18 -13.98 -4.39 -2.81
C GLU A 18 -13.81 -4.75 -4.28
N TYR A 19 -13.28 -5.95 -4.56
CA TYR A 19 -12.96 -6.38 -5.91
C TYR A 19 -13.30 -7.85 -6.15
N ASP A 20 -14.12 -8.12 -7.16
CA ASP A 20 -14.48 -9.47 -7.59
C ASP A 20 -13.48 -10.04 -8.59
N TYR A 21 -12.67 -10.99 -8.14
CA TYR A 21 -11.91 -11.85 -9.04
C TYR A 21 -12.77 -13.04 -9.49
N PRO A 22 -12.44 -13.68 -10.63
CA PRO A 22 -13.21 -14.83 -11.13
C PRO A 22 -13.34 -16.01 -10.14
N MET A 23 -12.41 -16.13 -9.17
CA MET A 23 -12.39 -17.23 -8.21
C MET A 23 -12.73 -16.84 -6.77
N PHE A 24 -12.66 -15.55 -6.42
CA PHE A 24 -12.87 -15.08 -5.06
C PHE A 24 -13.21 -13.59 -5.03
N HIS A 25 -13.77 -13.13 -3.91
CA HIS A 25 -14.01 -11.73 -3.63
C HIS A 25 -12.94 -11.20 -2.67
N LEU A 26 -12.30 -10.09 -3.03
CA LEU A 26 -11.33 -9.38 -2.20
C LEU A 26 -12.03 -8.23 -1.49
N SER A 27 -11.90 -8.19 -0.16
CA SER A 27 -12.25 -7.04 0.68
C SER A 27 -10.99 -6.64 1.46
N MET A 28 -10.50 -5.42 1.26
CA MET A 28 -9.23 -4.96 1.81
C MET A 28 -9.33 -3.53 2.36
N ASP A 29 -9.16 -3.37 3.66
CA ASP A 29 -9.09 -2.07 4.32
C ASP A 29 -7.68 -1.46 4.21
N CYS A 30 -7.60 -0.27 3.63
CA CYS A 30 -6.35 0.45 3.42
C CYS A 30 -6.24 1.63 4.39
N PHE A 31 -5.09 1.78 5.04
CA PHE A 31 -4.83 2.82 6.03
C PHE A 31 -3.51 3.53 5.74
N TRP A 32 -3.43 4.80 6.09
CA TRP A 32 -2.16 5.49 6.21
C TRP A 32 -1.37 4.91 7.38
N CYS A 33 -0.05 4.76 7.22
CA CYS A 33 0.82 4.25 8.27
C CYS A 33 2.11 5.08 8.33
N GLU A 34 2.63 5.27 9.53
CA GLU A 34 3.93 5.89 9.75
C GLU A 34 4.89 4.89 10.38
N ILE A 35 6.16 4.93 9.98
CA ILE A 35 7.21 4.12 10.60
C ILE A 35 7.61 4.78 11.91
N VAL A 36 7.41 4.08 13.02
CA VAL A 36 7.80 4.53 14.36
C VAL A 36 9.22 4.11 14.66
N LYS A 37 9.61 2.88 14.28
CA LYS A 37 10.90 2.31 14.62
C LYS A 37 11.23 1.09 13.74
N GLY A 38 12.51 0.95 13.39
CA GLY A 38 13.00 -0.10 12.49
C GLY A 38 13.39 0.45 11.13
N ASN A 39 13.96 -0.41 10.30
CA ASN A 39 14.15 -0.17 8.88
C ASN A 39 13.31 -1.20 8.15
N LEU A 40 12.68 -0.83 7.02
CA LEU A 40 12.03 -1.79 6.13
C LEU A 40 13.10 -2.74 5.56
N VAL A 41 13.38 -3.81 6.29
CA VAL A 41 14.25 -4.91 5.89
C VAL A 41 13.34 -6.10 5.65
N LEU A 42 13.17 -6.47 4.38
CA LEU A 42 12.39 -7.64 4.00
C LEU A 42 13.18 -8.90 4.33
N GLU A 43 12.58 -9.82 5.10
CA GLU A 43 13.18 -11.14 5.34
C GLU A 43 12.70 -12.20 4.33
N GLU A 44 11.51 -12.09 3.72
CA GLU A 44 10.93 -13.21 2.95
C GLU A 44 10.51 -12.99 1.48
N HIS A 45 10.23 -11.79 0.94
CA HIS A 45 9.85 -11.64 -0.49
C HIS A 45 10.30 -10.34 -1.19
N GLU A 46 10.17 -10.35 -2.52
CA GLU A 46 10.80 -9.50 -3.54
C GLU A 46 10.84 -7.98 -3.24
N ALA A 47 12.04 -7.40 -3.33
CA ALA A 47 12.36 -5.96 -3.42
C ALA A 47 11.28 -4.94 -2.99
N ALA A 48 11.40 -4.39 -1.79
CA ALA A 48 10.73 -3.13 -1.42
C ALA A 48 11.54 -1.94 -1.93
N ARG A 49 10.85 -0.96 -2.53
CA ARG A 49 11.41 0.35 -2.85
C ARG A 49 10.44 1.44 -2.43
N TRP A 50 10.99 2.53 -1.92
CA TRP A 50 10.25 3.77 -1.77
C TRP A 50 10.02 4.39 -3.15
N LEU A 51 8.81 4.85 -3.39
CA LEU A 51 8.40 5.50 -4.64
C LEU A 51 8.07 6.96 -4.33
N SER A 52 8.56 7.87 -5.17
CA SER A 52 7.97 9.21 -5.26
C SER A 52 6.64 9.14 -6.02
N GLU A 53 5.89 10.23 -5.99
CA GLU A 53 4.61 10.33 -6.68
C GLU A 53 4.74 10.06 -8.19
N GLU A 54 5.81 10.57 -8.81
CA GLU A 54 6.07 10.38 -10.24
C GLU A 54 6.42 8.93 -10.57
N GLN A 55 7.01 8.20 -9.62
CA GLN A 55 7.39 6.80 -9.78
C GLN A 55 6.21 5.84 -9.61
N LEU A 56 5.06 6.30 -9.09
CA LEU A 56 3.87 5.46 -8.96
C LEU A 56 3.36 4.96 -10.32
N ASP A 57 3.57 5.71 -11.40
CA ASP A 57 3.20 5.30 -12.77
C ASP A 57 4.16 4.27 -13.38
N GLU A 58 5.34 4.06 -12.78
CA GLU A 58 6.31 3.07 -13.25
C GLU A 58 6.02 1.65 -12.76
N VAL A 59 5.04 1.50 -11.86
CA VAL A 59 4.66 0.22 -11.26
C VAL A 59 3.41 -0.32 -11.94
N GLU A 60 3.47 -1.57 -12.38
CA GLU A 60 2.28 -2.31 -12.83
C GLU A 60 1.49 -2.80 -11.61
N TRP A 61 0.63 -1.91 -11.08
CA TRP A 61 -0.26 -2.22 -9.96
C TRP A 61 -1.30 -3.29 -10.33
N LEU A 62 -1.72 -4.07 -9.34
CA LEU A 62 -2.83 -5.01 -9.56
C LEU A 62 -4.12 -4.22 -9.82
N PRO A 63 -5.08 -4.79 -10.56
CA PRO A 63 -6.35 -4.11 -10.87
C PRO A 63 -7.12 -3.60 -9.64
N ALA A 64 -6.99 -4.27 -8.49
CA ALA A 64 -7.63 -3.84 -7.24
C ALA A 64 -6.96 -2.60 -6.63
N ASP A 65 -5.65 -2.40 -6.84
CA ASP A 65 -4.88 -1.31 -6.22
C ASP A 65 -4.90 -0.02 -7.04
N VAL A 66 -5.21 -0.09 -8.34
CA VAL A 66 -5.17 1.09 -9.24
C VAL A 66 -6.01 2.25 -8.69
N THR A 67 -7.20 1.99 -8.18
CA THR A 67 -8.10 3.03 -7.65
C THR A 67 -7.52 3.68 -6.38
N LEU A 68 -6.85 2.88 -5.54
CA LEU A 68 -6.18 3.35 -4.34
C LEU A 68 -5.00 4.26 -4.70
N ILE A 69 -4.18 3.89 -5.68
CA ILE A 69 -3.04 4.70 -6.13
C ILE A 69 -3.48 6.05 -6.68
N GLU A 70 -4.56 6.09 -7.46
CA GLU A 70 -5.14 7.35 -7.94
C GLU A 70 -5.62 8.25 -6.78
N LYS A 71 -6.16 7.66 -5.71
CA LYS A 71 -6.62 8.39 -4.53
C LYS A 71 -5.43 8.94 -3.73
N ILE A 72 -4.43 8.10 -3.47
CA ILE A 72 -3.16 8.47 -2.82
C ILE A 72 -2.53 9.67 -3.54
N ARG A 73 -2.45 9.63 -4.88
CA ARG A 73 -1.91 10.74 -5.68
C ARG A 73 -2.65 12.05 -5.48
N LYS A 74 -3.98 12.02 -5.36
CA LYS A 74 -4.79 13.24 -5.15
C LYS A 74 -4.53 13.82 -3.76
N GLU A 75 -4.42 12.99 -2.74
CA GLU A 75 -4.15 13.42 -1.36
C GLU A 75 -2.71 13.96 -1.21
N MET A 76 -1.73 13.40 -1.93
CA MET A 76 -0.34 13.88 -1.91
C MET A 76 -0.14 15.27 -2.55
N ASN A 77 -1.03 15.65 -3.48
CA ASN A 77 -1.00 16.94 -4.18
C ASN A 77 -1.87 18.03 -3.53
N GLY A 78 -2.56 17.70 -2.43
CA GLY A 78 -3.53 18.56 -1.74
C GLY A 78 -2.93 19.55 -0.76
#